data_AF-A0A429D2A5-F1
#
_entry.id   AF-A0A429D2A5-F1
#
_cell.length_a   1.000
_cell.length_b   1.000
_cell.length_c   1.000
_cell.angle_alpha   90.00
_cell.angle_beta   90.00
_cell.angle_gamma   90.00
#
_symmetry.space_group_name_H-M   'P 1'
#
loop_
_entity.id
_entity.type
_entity.pdbx_description
1 polymer ?
#
loop_
_entity_poly.entity_id
_entity_poly.type
_entity_poly.pdbx_seq_one_letter_code
_entity_poly.pdbx_strand_id
1 'polypeptide(L)'
;MVASAKETKTSRRAKDRLHHVHARAGIRQDGLRNALGPELREIWGIAEDAEPGRVREIVLLRLNRVLERFADPLMPEIVWTAYNLGVDPVHGGAGMVGRIRTMVGRGRVAVSERTCTRRFYDFLGSVKNSLDGFQEDLTGEDFRLASRWIAENVRPEREQNPRDPVPSVMRMFLDGTVCGPADEAGAPIPARLGAHGDWLCVFTDERLLAEYRAVTGAGWARIRHRTGREVVLAAARRDAATGVLVNPRPTRGAGIHAALPLSPDSIARLAVRR
;
A
#
# COMPACT_ATOMS: atom_id res chain seq x y z
N MET A 1 -20.89 -1.72 19.87
CA MET A 1 -22.00 -0.98 19.25
C MET A 1 -21.52 0.44 18.98
N VAL A 2 -21.19 0.77 17.74
CA VAL A 2 -20.87 2.15 17.33
C VAL A 2 -22.19 2.81 16.93
N ALA A 3 -22.51 3.93 17.55
CA ALA A 3 -23.71 4.70 17.22
C ALA A 3 -23.71 5.05 15.73
N SER A 4 -24.75 4.64 15.01
CA SER A 4 -24.95 5.02 13.61
C SER A 4 -25.22 6.52 13.58
N ALA A 5 -24.26 7.30 13.07
CA ALA A 5 -24.44 8.73 12.86
C ALA A 5 -25.65 8.95 11.93
N LYS A 6 -26.60 9.78 12.36
CA LYS A 6 -27.85 10.02 11.63
C LYS A 6 -27.55 10.75 10.32
N GLU A 7 -27.93 10.16 9.19
CA GLU A 7 -27.72 10.74 7.85
C GLU A 7 -28.28 12.18 7.77
N THR A 8 -27.43 13.14 7.40
CA THR A 8 -27.80 14.55 7.24
C THR A 8 -28.26 14.85 5.80
N LYS A 9 -29.04 15.93 5.62
CA LYS A 9 -29.45 16.41 4.28
C LYS A 9 -28.25 16.72 3.39
N THR A 10 -27.19 17.28 3.96
CA THR A 10 -25.92 17.57 3.29
C THR A 10 -25.23 16.28 2.83
N SER A 11 -25.12 15.28 3.70
CA SER A 11 -24.54 13.98 3.36
C SER A 11 -25.30 13.28 2.25
N ARG A 12 -26.64 13.28 2.28
CA ARG A 12 -27.46 12.68 1.21
C ARG A 12 -27.15 13.29 -0.17
N ARG A 13 -27.11 14.62 -0.25
CA ARG A 13 -26.77 15.31 -1.51
C ARG A 13 -25.34 15.03 -1.96
N ALA A 14 -24.40 14.94 -1.03
CA ALA A 14 -23.02 14.59 -1.33
C ALA A 14 -22.90 13.14 -1.88
N LYS A 15 -23.65 12.18 -1.32
CA LYS A 15 -23.69 10.79 -1.78
C LYS A 15 -24.19 10.65 -3.22
N ASP A 16 -25.14 11.49 -3.64
CA ASP A 16 -25.65 11.52 -5.01
C ASP A 16 -24.58 11.98 -6.00
N ARG A 17 -23.63 12.83 -5.56
CA ARG A 17 -22.56 13.38 -6.40
C ARG A 17 -21.40 12.41 -6.64
N LEU A 18 -21.20 11.41 -5.77
CA LEU A 18 -20.08 10.47 -5.89
C LEU A 18 -20.04 9.71 -7.22
N HIS A 19 -21.20 9.47 -7.84
CA HIS A 19 -21.27 8.82 -9.15
C HIS A 19 -20.62 9.63 -10.27
N HIS A 20 -20.55 10.95 -10.12
CA HIS A 20 -19.88 11.82 -11.09
C HIS A 20 -18.36 11.76 -11.00
N VAL A 21 -17.78 11.30 -9.88
CA VAL A 21 -16.32 11.26 -9.69
C VAL A 21 -15.64 10.25 -10.61
N HIS A 22 -16.28 9.11 -10.87
CA HIS A 22 -15.78 8.08 -11.79
C HIS A 22 -16.38 8.19 -13.20
N ALA A 23 -17.20 9.20 -13.48
CA ALA A 23 -17.74 9.45 -14.81
C ALA A 23 -16.66 9.97 -15.77
N ARG A 24 -16.90 9.86 -17.08
CA ARG A 24 -16.00 10.36 -18.14
C ARG A 24 -14.54 9.94 -17.87
N ALA A 25 -13.60 10.86 -17.80
CA ALA A 25 -12.18 10.62 -17.53
C ALA A 25 -11.85 10.36 -16.04
N GLY A 26 -12.82 10.01 -15.19
CA GLY A 26 -12.64 9.77 -13.76
C GLY A 26 -12.24 11.05 -13.03
N ILE A 27 -11.26 10.98 -12.13
CA ILE A 27 -10.78 12.18 -11.44
C ILE A 27 -10.00 13.13 -12.36
N ARG A 28 -9.62 12.67 -13.56
CA ARG A 28 -8.92 13.50 -14.55
C ARG A 28 -9.87 14.37 -15.37
N GLN A 29 -11.18 14.23 -15.21
CA GLN A 29 -12.14 15.05 -15.92
C GLN A 29 -11.95 16.54 -15.65
N ASP A 30 -12.18 17.35 -16.68
CA ASP A 30 -12.26 18.80 -16.53
C ASP A 30 -13.52 19.16 -15.74
N GLY A 31 -13.40 20.16 -14.86
CA GLY A 31 -14.51 20.58 -14.01
C GLY A 31 -14.87 19.60 -12.87
N LEU A 32 -13.93 18.73 -12.44
CA LEU A 32 -14.14 17.82 -11.31
C LEU A 32 -14.71 18.55 -10.07
N ARG A 33 -14.20 19.75 -9.74
CA ARG A 33 -14.70 20.58 -8.64
C ARG A 33 -16.23 20.81 -8.72
N ASN A 34 -16.74 21.09 -9.92
CA ASN A 34 -18.16 21.32 -10.15
C ASN A 34 -18.96 20.02 -10.08
N ALA A 35 -18.39 18.91 -10.55
CA ALA A 35 -18.99 17.59 -10.48
C ALA A 35 -19.20 17.10 -9.04
N LEU A 36 -18.31 17.48 -8.12
CA LEU A 36 -18.43 17.18 -6.69
C LEU A 36 -19.64 17.91 -6.04
N GLY A 37 -20.00 19.10 -6.53
CA GLY A 37 -21.02 19.94 -5.89
C GLY A 37 -20.53 20.56 -4.57
N PRO A 38 -21.29 21.51 -3.99
CA PRO A 38 -20.88 22.19 -2.76
C PRO A 38 -20.86 21.26 -1.55
N GLU A 39 -21.83 20.37 -1.40
CA GLU A 39 -21.94 19.52 -0.21
C GLU A 39 -20.78 18.53 -0.08
N LEU A 40 -20.35 17.90 -1.17
CA LEU A 40 -19.22 16.96 -1.13
C LEU A 40 -17.88 17.70 -0.97
N ARG A 41 -17.76 18.92 -1.53
CA ARG A 41 -16.58 19.78 -1.32
C ARG A 41 -16.44 20.17 0.14
N GLU A 42 -17.54 20.57 0.78
CA GLU A 42 -17.57 20.91 2.21
C GLU A 42 -17.11 19.72 3.06
N ILE A 43 -17.72 18.54 2.87
CA ILE A 43 -17.36 17.33 3.65
C ILE A 43 -15.90 16.96 3.45
N TRP A 44 -15.37 17.04 2.22
CA TRP A 44 -13.99 16.66 1.95
C TRP A 44 -12.95 17.75 2.25
N GLY A 45 -13.37 18.94 2.67
CA GLY A 45 -12.48 20.05 2.99
C GLY A 45 -11.85 20.69 1.75
N ILE A 46 -12.59 20.77 0.65
CA ILE A 46 -12.12 21.39 -0.60
C ILE A 46 -12.49 22.87 -0.59
N ALA A 47 -11.48 23.73 -0.50
CA ALA A 47 -11.64 25.18 -0.54
C ALA A 47 -12.33 25.66 -1.83
N GLU A 48 -13.01 26.80 -1.76
CA GLU A 48 -13.72 27.33 -2.91
C GLU A 48 -12.79 27.72 -4.06
N ASP A 49 -11.60 28.21 -3.75
CA ASP A 49 -10.55 28.62 -4.67
C ASP A 49 -9.52 27.52 -4.96
N ALA A 50 -9.79 26.28 -4.53
CA ALA A 50 -8.86 25.17 -4.74
C ALA A 50 -8.59 24.92 -6.24
N GLU A 51 -7.31 24.99 -6.61
CA GLU A 51 -6.84 24.69 -7.96
C GLU A 51 -7.20 23.27 -8.42
N PRO A 52 -7.42 23.01 -9.73
CA PRO A 52 -7.84 21.71 -10.23
C PRO A 52 -6.94 20.54 -9.80
N GLY A 53 -5.62 20.77 -9.72
CA GLY A 53 -4.67 19.77 -9.22
C GLY A 53 -4.94 19.38 -7.77
N ARG A 54 -5.14 20.38 -6.89
CA ARG A 54 -5.42 20.16 -5.47
C ARG A 54 -6.75 19.45 -5.25
N VAL A 55 -7.77 19.76 -6.06
CA VAL A 55 -9.05 19.03 -6.02
C VAL A 55 -8.85 17.55 -6.32
N ARG A 56 -8.06 17.21 -7.35
CA ARG A 56 -7.76 15.81 -7.70
C ARG A 56 -7.00 15.09 -6.59
N GLU A 57 -6.02 15.74 -5.97
CA GLU A 57 -5.26 15.21 -4.84
C GLU A 57 -6.17 14.89 -3.65
N ILE A 58 -7.04 15.83 -3.25
CA ILE A 58 -7.99 15.62 -2.14
C ILE A 58 -8.91 14.44 -2.44
N VAL A 59 -9.50 14.39 -3.62
CA VAL A 59 -10.40 13.29 -4.02
C VAL A 59 -9.66 11.95 -3.98
N LEU A 60 -8.45 11.89 -4.53
CA LEU A 60 -7.63 10.67 -4.50
C LEU A 60 -7.35 10.20 -3.07
N LEU A 61 -6.93 11.10 -2.19
CA LEU A 61 -6.60 10.80 -0.79
C LEU A 61 -7.83 10.30 -0.03
N ARG A 62 -8.98 10.98 -0.19
CA ARG A 62 -10.25 10.57 0.43
C ARG A 62 -10.69 9.18 -0.02
N LEU A 63 -10.55 8.88 -1.31
CA LEU A 63 -10.85 7.55 -1.85
C LEU A 63 -9.87 6.48 -1.34
N ASN A 64 -8.58 6.80 -1.24
CA ASN A 64 -7.57 5.87 -0.74
C ASN A 64 -7.77 5.51 0.74
N ARG A 65 -8.16 6.47 1.59
CA ARG A 65 -8.47 6.20 3.01
C ARG A 65 -9.63 5.22 3.19
N VAL A 66 -10.60 5.22 2.26
CA VAL A 66 -11.68 4.21 2.25
C VAL A 66 -11.17 2.88 1.70
N LEU A 67 -10.35 2.93 0.64
CA LEU A 67 -9.76 1.74 0.01
C LEU A 67 -8.87 0.96 0.98
N GLU A 68 -8.17 1.66 1.87
CA GLU A 68 -7.32 1.09 2.92
C GLU A 68 -8.05 0.08 3.81
N ARG A 69 -9.38 0.24 3.97
CA ARG A 69 -10.25 -0.64 4.77
C ARG A 69 -10.55 -1.97 4.09
N PHE A 70 -10.28 -2.09 2.79
CA PHE A 70 -10.52 -3.32 2.04
C PHE A 70 -9.27 -4.22 2.07
N ALA A 71 -9.45 -5.43 2.61
CA ALA A 71 -8.44 -6.49 2.63
C ALA A 71 -8.28 -7.21 1.28
N ASP A 72 -9.24 -7.07 0.37
CA ASP A 72 -9.20 -7.72 -0.95
C ASP A 72 -8.10 -7.09 -1.82
N PRO A 73 -7.08 -7.87 -2.23
CA PRO A 73 -5.93 -7.37 -2.97
C PRO A 73 -6.28 -6.89 -4.38
N LEU A 74 -7.45 -7.25 -4.92
CA LEU A 74 -7.90 -6.77 -6.24
C LEU A 74 -8.53 -5.37 -6.18
N MET A 75 -8.92 -4.90 -4.99
CA MET A 75 -9.62 -3.62 -4.84
C MET A 75 -8.81 -2.42 -5.33
N PRO A 76 -7.49 -2.29 -5.06
CA PRO A 76 -6.72 -1.18 -5.59
C PRO A 76 -6.71 -1.14 -7.12
N GLU A 77 -6.50 -2.27 -7.77
CA GLU A 77 -6.49 -2.38 -9.23
C GLU A 77 -7.83 -1.94 -9.83
N ILE A 78 -8.94 -2.40 -9.25
CA ILE A 78 -10.31 -2.08 -9.67
C ILE A 78 -10.61 -0.59 -9.46
N VAL A 79 -10.37 -0.08 -8.24
CA VAL A 79 -10.74 1.29 -7.84
C VAL A 79 -9.93 2.32 -8.60
N TRP A 80 -8.61 2.15 -8.70
CA TRP A 80 -7.76 3.08 -9.43
C TRP A 80 -8.09 3.11 -10.91
N THR A 81 -8.34 1.95 -11.52
CA THR A 81 -8.82 1.86 -12.91
C THR A 81 -10.17 2.55 -13.09
N ALA A 82 -11.11 2.34 -12.17
CA ALA A 82 -12.42 2.97 -12.22
C ALA A 82 -12.34 4.50 -12.13
N TYR A 83 -11.37 5.05 -11.40
CA TYR A 83 -11.10 6.49 -11.33
C TYR A 83 -10.09 7.03 -12.36
N ASN A 84 -9.67 6.19 -13.30
CA ASN A 84 -8.77 6.52 -14.42
C ASN A 84 -7.33 6.91 -13.98
N LEU A 85 -6.81 6.20 -12.98
CA LEU A 85 -5.45 6.33 -12.45
C LEU A 85 -4.70 4.99 -12.50
N GLY A 86 -3.37 5.04 -12.64
CA GLY A 86 -2.55 3.82 -12.60
C GLY A 86 -2.70 2.93 -13.82
N VAL A 87 -3.31 3.44 -14.89
CA VAL A 87 -3.61 2.74 -16.14
C VAL A 87 -2.92 3.44 -17.29
N ASP A 88 -2.21 2.66 -18.11
CA ASP A 88 -1.51 3.12 -19.30
C ASP A 88 -2.00 2.32 -20.52
N PRO A 89 -2.56 2.96 -21.56
CA PRO A 89 -2.80 4.40 -21.69
C PRO A 89 -3.96 4.88 -20.82
N VAL A 90 -3.97 6.19 -20.57
CA VAL A 90 -5.11 6.87 -19.92
C VAL A 90 -6.33 6.76 -20.83
N HIS A 91 -7.44 6.30 -20.26
CA HIS A 91 -8.66 6.11 -21.05
C HIS A 91 -9.54 7.36 -20.99
N GLY A 92 -9.14 8.39 -21.77
CA GLY A 92 -9.74 9.73 -21.73
C GLY A 92 -11.24 9.80 -22.02
N GLY A 93 -11.81 8.85 -22.78
CA GLY A 93 -13.23 8.85 -23.17
C GLY A 93 -14.07 7.68 -22.65
N ALA A 94 -13.45 6.63 -22.11
CA ALA A 94 -14.20 5.47 -21.65
C ALA A 94 -14.79 5.74 -20.27
N GLY A 95 -16.07 5.42 -20.03
CA GLY A 95 -16.63 5.42 -18.68
C GLY A 95 -16.01 4.32 -17.80
N MET A 96 -16.35 4.32 -16.51
CA MET A 96 -15.84 3.36 -15.52
C MET A 96 -15.94 1.89 -15.99
N VAL A 97 -17.11 1.47 -16.50
CA VAL A 97 -17.31 0.10 -16.99
C VAL A 97 -16.40 -0.21 -18.18
N GLY A 98 -16.22 0.74 -19.10
CA GLY A 98 -15.32 0.59 -20.25
C GLY A 98 -13.86 0.42 -19.81
N ARG A 99 -13.41 1.19 -18.81
CA ARG A 99 -12.06 1.03 -18.23
C ARG A 99 -11.87 -0.32 -17.56
N ILE A 100 -12.85 -0.77 -16.77
CA ILE A 100 -12.82 -2.10 -16.14
C ILE A 100 -12.77 -3.20 -17.20
N ARG A 101 -13.59 -3.10 -18.25
CA ARG A 101 -13.59 -4.05 -19.37
C ARG A 101 -12.22 -4.13 -20.04
N THR A 102 -11.59 -2.99 -20.33
CA THR A 102 -10.24 -2.99 -20.93
C THR A 102 -9.20 -3.60 -20.00
N MET A 103 -9.25 -3.31 -18.70
CA MET A 103 -8.36 -3.91 -17.70
C MET A 103 -8.49 -5.44 -17.65
N VAL A 104 -9.73 -5.96 -17.64
CA VAL A 104 -10.00 -7.40 -17.68
C VAL A 104 -9.56 -8.01 -19.01
N GLY A 105 -9.88 -7.38 -20.14
CA GLY A 105 -9.48 -7.85 -21.47
C GLY A 105 -7.97 -7.90 -21.69
N ARG A 106 -7.20 -7.12 -20.93
CA ARG A 106 -5.73 -7.15 -20.90
C ARG A 106 -5.15 -8.15 -19.90
N GLY A 107 -5.99 -8.92 -19.19
CA GLY A 107 -5.54 -9.91 -18.22
C GLY A 107 -4.89 -9.33 -16.96
N ARG A 108 -5.12 -8.05 -16.63
CA ARG A 108 -4.55 -7.43 -15.41
C ARG A 108 -5.13 -8.01 -14.11
N VAL A 109 -6.33 -8.60 -14.19
CA VAL A 109 -6.98 -9.30 -13.09
C VAL A 109 -7.56 -10.62 -13.60
N ALA A 110 -7.52 -11.66 -12.77
CA ALA A 110 -8.02 -13.00 -13.11
C ALA A 110 -9.52 -13.17 -12.76
N VAL A 111 -10.33 -12.13 -12.94
CA VAL A 111 -11.77 -12.14 -12.64
C VAL A 111 -12.57 -11.40 -13.72
N SER A 112 -13.87 -11.69 -13.82
CA SER A 112 -14.73 -11.11 -14.86
C SER A 112 -15.06 -9.62 -14.64
N GLU A 113 -15.41 -8.91 -15.72
CA GLU A 113 -15.90 -7.51 -15.70
C GLU A 113 -17.04 -7.33 -14.70
N ARG A 114 -18.00 -8.26 -14.68
CA ARG A 114 -19.14 -8.25 -13.76
C ARG A 114 -18.69 -8.29 -12.29
N THR A 115 -17.70 -9.13 -11.97
CA THR A 115 -17.16 -9.24 -10.61
C THR A 115 -16.44 -7.96 -10.21
N CYS A 116 -15.59 -7.41 -11.08
CA CYS A 116 -14.91 -6.13 -10.83
C CYS A 116 -15.90 -4.98 -10.61
N THR A 117 -16.93 -4.90 -11.45
CA THR A 117 -17.94 -3.84 -11.38
C THR A 117 -18.74 -3.92 -10.08
N ARG A 118 -19.16 -5.13 -9.66
CA ARG A 118 -19.84 -5.33 -8.37
C ARG A 118 -18.95 -4.87 -7.20
N ARG A 119 -17.69 -5.31 -7.16
CA ARG A 119 -16.74 -4.92 -6.12
C ARG A 119 -16.50 -3.41 -6.07
N PHE A 120 -16.45 -2.76 -7.23
CA PHE A 120 -16.37 -1.30 -7.29
C PHE A 120 -17.59 -0.61 -6.66
N TYR A 121 -18.81 -1.12 -6.91
CA TYR A 121 -20.01 -0.56 -6.29
C TYR A 121 -20.09 -0.83 -4.79
N ASP A 122 -19.56 -1.97 -4.31
CA ASP A 122 -19.41 -2.22 -2.87
C ASP A 122 -18.49 -1.16 -2.22
N PHE A 123 -17.35 -0.87 -2.86
CA PHE A 123 -16.47 0.23 -2.46
C PHE A 123 -17.17 1.59 -2.47
N LEU A 124 -17.93 1.89 -3.52
CA LEU A 124 -18.68 3.14 -3.60
C LEU A 124 -19.70 3.26 -2.45
N GLY A 125 -20.32 2.16 -2.04
CA GLY A 125 -21.15 2.08 -0.84
C GLY A 125 -20.37 2.43 0.44
N SER A 126 -19.16 1.91 0.59
CA SER A 126 -18.29 2.28 1.72
C SER A 126 -17.86 3.75 1.70
N VAL A 127 -17.62 4.34 0.51
CA VAL A 127 -17.34 5.78 0.39
C VAL A 127 -18.56 6.59 0.84
N LYS A 128 -19.77 6.21 0.40
CA LYS A 128 -21.01 6.86 0.85
C LYS A 128 -21.14 6.83 2.37
N ASN A 129 -20.92 5.67 3.00
CA ASN A 129 -20.99 5.54 4.45
C ASN A 129 -19.91 6.36 5.16
N SER A 130 -18.74 6.54 4.54
CA SER A 130 -17.69 7.36 5.13
C SER A 130 -18.05 8.84 5.22
N LEU A 131 -18.95 9.36 4.38
CA LEU A 131 -19.36 10.77 4.39
C LEU A 131 -20.18 11.17 5.63
N ASP A 132 -20.80 10.20 6.30
CA ASP A 132 -21.55 10.43 7.55
C ASP A 132 -20.62 10.50 8.78
N GLY A 133 -19.34 10.16 8.61
CA GLY A 133 -18.35 10.10 9.67
C GLY A 133 -17.34 11.23 9.65
N PHE A 134 -16.49 11.25 10.69
CA PHE A 134 -15.34 12.15 10.76
C PHE A 134 -14.40 11.95 9.57
N GLN A 135 -13.94 13.06 9.00
CA GLN A 135 -12.95 13.08 7.93
C GLN A 135 -11.59 13.43 8.54
N GLU A 136 -10.65 12.49 8.52
CA GLU A 136 -9.29 12.73 9.01
C GLU A 136 -8.62 13.89 8.26
N ASP A 137 -7.76 14.64 8.94
CA ASP A 137 -7.02 15.73 8.33
C ASP A 137 -6.00 15.20 7.31
N LEU A 138 -5.87 15.90 6.19
CA LEU A 138 -4.87 15.61 5.17
C LEU A 138 -3.60 16.40 5.47
N THR A 139 -2.48 15.70 5.54
CA THR A 139 -1.17 16.29 5.87
C THR A 139 -0.42 16.76 4.62
N GLY A 140 0.62 17.58 4.82
CA GLY A 140 1.50 17.99 3.72
C GLY A 140 2.19 16.81 3.02
N GLU A 141 2.44 15.71 3.73
CA GLU A 141 2.99 14.49 3.15
C GLU A 141 1.97 13.79 2.24
N ASP A 142 0.70 13.69 2.66
CA ASP A 142 -0.37 13.13 1.85
C ASP A 142 -0.45 13.84 0.48
N PHE A 143 -0.40 15.18 0.48
CA PHE A 143 -0.41 15.97 -0.75
C PHE A 143 0.81 15.72 -1.62
N ARG A 144 2.02 15.66 -1.03
CA ARG A 144 3.25 15.38 -1.77
C ARG A 144 3.20 14.01 -2.48
N LEU A 145 2.62 13.00 -1.83
CA LEU A 145 2.46 11.67 -2.42
C LEU A 145 1.39 11.65 -3.52
N ALA A 146 0.22 12.23 -3.25
CA ALA A 146 -0.87 12.30 -4.21
C ALA A 146 -0.46 13.02 -5.51
N SER A 147 0.28 14.12 -5.37
CA SER A 147 0.79 14.89 -6.52
C SER A 147 1.66 14.03 -7.44
N ARG A 148 2.57 13.24 -6.83
CA ARG A 148 3.45 12.30 -7.57
C ARG A 148 2.66 11.22 -8.29
N TRP A 149 1.73 10.57 -7.60
CA TRP A 149 0.91 9.50 -8.19
C TRP A 149 0.09 10.00 -9.38
N ILE A 150 -0.48 11.19 -9.28
CA ILE A 150 -1.28 11.79 -10.36
C ILE A 150 -0.40 12.16 -11.56
N ALA A 151 0.75 12.80 -11.31
CA ALA A 151 1.67 13.28 -12.33
C ALA A 151 2.31 12.12 -13.11
N GLU A 152 2.83 11.12 -12.39
CA GLU A 152 3.47 9.94 -12.99
C GLU A 152 2.46 8.89 -13.45
N ASN A 153 1.16 9.07 -13.13
CA ASN A 153 0.10 8.09 -13.36
C ASN A 153 0.41 6.71 -12.75
N VAL A 154 1.10 6.70 -11.61
CA VAL A 154 1.48 5.47 -10.90
C VAL A 154 0.54 5.23 -9.75
N ARG A 155 0.28 3.96 -9.46
CA ARG A 155 -0.46 3.59 -8.26
C ARG A 155 0.46 3.75 -7.03
N PRO A 156 -0.10 3.98 -5.84
CA PRO A 156 0.63 3.76 -4.62
C PRO A 156 1.02 2.30 -4.72
N GLU A 157 2.29 2.01 -4.52
CA GLU A 157 2.65 0.68 -4.10
C GLU A 157 2.04 0.52 -2.70
N ARG A 158 0.74 0.21 -2.65
CA ARG A 158 0.15 -0.44 -1.50
C ARG A 158 1.01 -1.67 -1.36
N GLU A 159 1.81 -1.73 -0.30
CA GLU A 159 2.83 -2.75 -0.06
C GLU A 159 2.44 -3.98 -0.86
N GLN A 160 3.04 -4.13 -2.04
CA GLN A 160 2.98 -5.42 -2.69
C GLN A 160 3.60 -6.28 -1.62
N ASN A 161 2.83 -7.23 -1.08
CA ASN A 161 3.35 -8.36 -0.33
C ASN A 161 4.74 -8.61 -0.92
N PRO A 162 5.81 -8.33 -0.17
CA PRO A 162 7.09 -7.96 -0.75
C PRO A 162 7.37 -8.93 -1.87
N ARG A 163 7.41 -8.43 -3.11
CA ARG A 163 7.44 -9.27 -4.32
C ARG A 163 8.34 -10.45 -4.00
N ASP A 164 7.78 -11.67 -4.06
CA ASP A 164 8.57 -12.88 -3.83
C ASP A 164 9.86 -12.68 -4.63
N PRO A 165 11.05 -12.71 -3.98
CA PRO A 165 12.29 -12.35 -4.64
C PRO A 165 12.43 -13.17 -5.92
N VAL A 166 12.91 -12.54 -6.99
CA VAL A 166 13.20 -13.25 -8.24
C VAL A 166 13.98 -14.53 -7.89
N PRO A 167 13.63 -15.72 -8.41
CA PRO A 167 14.20 -16.99 -7.94
C PRO A 167 15.73 -17.03 -7.89
N SER A 168 16.41 -16.28 -8.77
CA SER A 168 17.86 -16.09 -8.76
C SER A 168 18.36 -15.33 -7.53
N VAL A 169 17.73 -14.21 -7.17
CA VAL A 169 18.05 -13.40 -5.97
C VAL A 169 17.78 -14.20 -4.71
N MET A 170 16.68 -14.96 -4.67
CA MET A 170 16.38 -15.86 -3.55
C MET A 170 17.48 -16.92 -3.38
N ARG A 171 17.89 -17.57 -4.47
CA ARG A 171 18.96 -18.58 -4.44
C ARG A 171 20.28 -17.97 -3.96
N MET A 172 20.65 -16.80 -4.47
CA MET A 172 21.84 -16.07 -4.00
C MET A 172 21.79 -15.76 -2.51
N PHE A 173 20.65 -15.35 -1.97
CA PHE A 173 20.50 -15.13 -0.53
C PHE A 173 20.61 -16.44 0.27
N LEU A 174 19.88 -17.48 -0.13
CA LEU A 174 19.86 -18.75 0.60
C LEU A 174 21.23 -19.43 0.65
N ASP A 175 21.99 -19.36 -0.44
CA ASP A 175 23.34 -19.92 -0.55
C ASP A 175 24.42 -19.00 0.02
N GLY A 176 24.16 -17.69 0.07
CA GLY A 176 25.11 -16.66 0.49
C GLY A 176 25.28 -16.57 2.01
N THR A 177 26.45 -16.10 2.42
CA THR A 177 26.73 -15.71 3.81
C THR A 177 26.17 -14.32 4.09
N VAL A 178 25.49 -14.17 5.22
CA VAL A 178 24.96 -12.91 5.73
C VAL A 178 25.39 -12.69 7.18
N CYS A 179 25.51 -11.44 7.59
CA CYS A 179 25.80 -11.02 8.95
C CYS A 179 24.57 -10.40 9.61
N GLY A 180 24.38 -10.64 10.91
CA GLY A 180 23.25 -10.07 11.64
C GLY A 180 23.41 -10.16 13.15
N PRO A 181 22.56 -9.45 13.92
CA PRO A 181 22.64 -9.41 15.36
C PRO A 181 22.33 -10.77 15.98
N ALA A 182 23.07 -11.10 17.03
CA ALA A 182 22.91 -12.35 17.76
C ALA A 182 22.99 -12.13 19.28
N ASP A 183 22.31 -13.00 20.03
CA ASP A 183 22.40 -13.06 21.49
C ASP A 183 23.67 -13.77 21.95
N GLU A 184 23.79 -14.00 23.25
CA GLU A 184 24.97 -14.63 23.83
C GLU A 184 25.17 -16.08 23.40
N ALA A 185 24.06 -16.81 23.24
CA ALA A 185 24.04 -18.18 22.75
C ALA A 185 24.28 -18.27 21.23
N GLY A 186 24.30 -17.13 20.55
CA GLY A 186 24.49 -17.06 19.11
C GLY A 186 23.20 -17.30 18.33
N ALA A 187 22.01 -17.10 18.91
CA ALA A 187 20.74 -17.09 18.18
C ALA A 187 20.45 -15.69 17.61
N PRO A 188 19.78 -15.56 16.45
CA PRO A 188 19.40 -14.25 15.89
C PRO A 188 18.45 -13.46 16.80
N ILE A 189 18.71 -12.16 16.95
CA ILE A 189 17.85 -11.25 17.71
C ILE A 189 16.83 -10.59 16.77
N PRO A 190 15.52 -10.71 17.02
CA PRO A 190 14.51 -10.01 16.24
C PRO A 190 14.43 -8.52 16.61
N ALA A 191 14.20 -7.68 15.61
CA ALA A 191 13.72 -6.33 15.77
C ALA A 191 12.20 -6.32 15.69
N ARG A 192 11.53 -5.64 16.65
CA ARG A 192 10.08 -5.51 16.67
C ARG A 192 9.64 -4.28 15.90
N LEU A 193 8.96 -4.49 14.77
CA LEU A 193 8.58 -3.43 13.83
C LEU A 193 7.10 -3.05 13.99
N GLY A 194 6.71 -2.65 15.20
CA GLY A 194 5.34 -2.19 15.50
C GLY A 194 4.28 -3.19 15.05
N ALA A 195 3.38 -2.76 14.15
CA ALA A 195 2.30 -3.57 13.59
C ALA A 195 2.79 -4.73 12.69
N HIS A 196 4.03 -4.69 12.21
CA HIS A 196 4.60 -5.73 11.33
C HIS A 196 5.21 -6.91 12.11
N GLY A 197 5.21 -6.88 13.44
CA GLY A 197 5.70 -7.99 14.26
C GLY A 197 7.23 -8.09 14.31
N ASP A 198 7.73 -9.32 14.47
CA ASP A 198 9.16 -9.60 14.69
C ASP A 198 9.89 -9.86 13.37
N TRP A 199 11.07 -9.26 13.21
CA TRP A 199 11.88 -9.38 11.99
C TRP A 199 13.35 -9.58 12.31
N LEU A 200 14.00 -10.54 11.65
CA LEU A 200 15.45 -10.68 11.70
C LEU A 200 16.10 -9.75 10.67
N CYS A 201 16.94 -8.82 11.11
CA CYS A 201 17.72 -7.98 10.22
C CYS A 201 19.02 -8.67 9.84
N VAL A 202 19.27 -8.87 8.56
CA VAL A 202 20.52 -9.46 8.05
C VAL A 202 21.09 -8.62 6.93
N PHE A 203 22.41 -8.66 6.78
CA PHE A 203 23.16 -7.89 5.81
C PHE A 203 24.05 -8.82 5.00
N THR A 204 24.13 -8.62 3.69
CA THR A 204 24.98 -9.41 2.80
C THR A 204 26.45 -8.99 2.85
N ASP A 205 26.73 -7.87 3.53
CA ASP A 205 28.05 -7.24 3.62
C ASP A 205 28.17 -6.53 4.98
N GLU A 206 29.31 -6.70 5.66
CA GLU A 206 29.60 -6.01 6.92
C GLU A 206 29.61 -4.49 6.79
N ARG A 207 29.98 -3.96 5.61
CA ARG A 207 29.91 -2.51 5.34
C ARG A 207 28.48 -1.99 5.46
N LEU A 208 27.50 -2.73 4.92
CA LEU A 208 26.09 -2.35 4.99
C LEU A 208 25.57 -2.37 6.44
N LEU A 209 26.03 -3.35 7.23
CA LEU A 209 25.73 -3.41 8.67
C LEU A 209 26.34 -2.20 9.40
N ALA A 210 27.60 -1.87 9.13
CA ALA A 210 28.28 -0.74 9.76
C ALA A 210 27.59 0.59 9.42
N GLU A 211 27.23 0.80 8.16
CA GLU A 211 26.45 1.97 7.70
C GLU A 211 25.10 2.05 8.39
N TYR A 212 24.37 0.92 8.46
CA TYR A 212 23.09 0.86 9.13
C TYR A 212 23.20 1.23 10.61
N ARG A 213 24.21 0.70 11.33
CA ARG A 213 24.45 1.01 12.73
C ARG A 213 24.82 2.47 12.95
N ALA A 214 25.67 3.03 12.11
CA ALA A 214 26.10 4.43 12.21
C ALA A 214 24.92 5.39 12.11
N VAL A 215 23.95 5.09 11.24
CA VAL A 215 22.77 5.96 11.03
C VAL A 215 21.67 5.71 12.06
N THR A 216 21.42 4.45 12.45
CA THR A 216 20.31 4.10 13.35
C THR A 216 20.67 4.12 14.83
N GLY A 217 21.96 4.08 15.17
CA GLY A 217 22.42 3.91 16.55
C GLY A 217 22.19 2.50 17.12
N ALA A 218 21.96 1.49 16.26
CA ALA A 218 21.66 0.14 16.71
C ALA A 218 22.79 -0.46 17.59
N GLY A 219 22.47 -0.68 18.87
CA GLY A 219 23.37 -1.13 19.93
C GLY A 219 23.59 -2.65 19.98
N TRP A 220 23.65 -3.34 18.84
CA TRP A 220 23.85 -4.78 18.83
C TRP A 220 25.25 -5.16 19.32
N ALA A 221 25.30 -5.90 20.44
CA ALA A 221 26.55 -6.27 21.10
C ALA A 221 27.35 -7.32 20.33
N ARG A 222 26.68 -8.27 19.64
CA ARG A 222 27.32 -9.35 18.90
C ARG A 222 26.71 -9.48 17.51
N ILE A 223 27.58 -9.69 16.52
CA ILE A 223 27.23 -9.98 15.13
C ILE A 223 27.72 -11.39 14.78
N ARG A 224 26.92 -12.17 14.05
CA ARG A 224 27.28 -13.51 13.59
C ARG A 224 27.05 -13.68 12.10
N HIS A 225 27.93 -14.45 11.47
CA HIS A 225 27.81 -14.91 10.09
C HIS A 225 27.03 -16.22 10.03
N ARG A 226 26.09 -16.29 9.08
CA ARG A 226 25.26 -17.47 8.79
C ARG A 226 24.93 -17.50 7.31
N THR A 227 24.57 -18.65 6.79
CA THR A 227 23.92 -18.75 5.48
C THR A 227 22.49 -18.21 5.53
N GLY A 228 21.96 -17.74 4.40
CA GLY A 228 20.55 -17.36 4.32
C GLY A 228 19.61 -18.50 4.72
N ARG A 229 19.94 -19.76 4.40
CA ARG A 229 19.16 -20.93 4.87
C ARG A 229 19.11 -21.06 6.38
N GLU A 230 20.23 -20.89 7.07
CA GLU A 230 20.27 -20.95 8.54
C GLU A 230 19.42 -19.84 9.17
N VAL A 231 19.41 -18.65 8.57
CA VAL A 231 18.56 -17.54 9.00
C VAL A 231 17.08 -17.87 8.81
N VAL A 232 16.69 -18.41 7.66
CA VAL A 232 15.31 -18.85 7.38
C VAL A 232 14.86 -19.91 8.38
N LEU A 233 15.70 -20.91 8.64
CA LEU A 233 15.39 -21.96 9.61
C LEU A 233 15.28 -21.42 11.04
N ALA A 234 16.15 -20.48 11.42
CA ALA A 234 16.08 -19.83 12.73
C ALA A 234 14.81 -19.00 12.89
N ALA A 235 14.37 -18.27 11.84
CA ALA A 235 13.11 -17.53 11.84
C ALA A 235 11.89 -18.47 11.93
N ALA A 236 11.89 -19.57 11.16
CA ALA A 236 10.80 -20.54 11.12
C ALA A 236 10.59 -21.31 12.43
N ARG A 237 11.62 -21.43 13.27
CA ARG A 237 11.57 -22.12 14.57
C ARG A 237 11.08 -21.24 15.72
N ARG A 238 10.81 -19.96 15.49
CA ARG A 238 10.30 -19.07 16.55
C ARG A 238 8.80 -19.25 16.72
N ASP A 239 8.33 -19.13 17.96
CA ASP A 239 6.90 -19.23 18.29
C ASP A 239 6.08 -18.07 17.71
N ALA A 240 6.69 -16.90 17.56
CA ALA A 240 6.09 -15.75 16.90
C ALA A 240 6.36 -15.77 15.39
N ALA A 241 5.34 -15.45 14.59
CA ALA A 241 5.48 -15.28 13.14
C ALA A 241 6.56 -14.24 12.83
N THR A 242 7.72 -14.70 12.36
CA THR A 242 8.94 -13.88 12.22
C THR A 242 9.35 -13.78 10.76
N GLY A 243 9.56 -12.55 10.27
CA GLY A 243 10.09 -12.27 8.93
C GLY A 243 11.61 -12.09 8.92
N VAL A 244 12.19 -11.91 7.74
CA VAL A 244 13.61 -11.56 7.55
C VAL A 244 13.73 -10.32 6.66
N LEU A 245 14.47 -9.32 7.10
CA LEU A 245 14.85 -8.16 6.29
C LEU A 245 16.29 -8.33 5.82
N VAL A 246 16.50 -8.44 4.51
CA VAL A 246 17.85 -8.47 3.92
C VAL A 246 18.24 -7.06 3.47
N ASN A 247 19.38 -6.58 3.96
CA ASN A 247 19.92 -5.23 3.73
C ASN A 247 18.90 -4.11 4.00
N PRO A 248 18.31 -4.04 5.21
CA PRO A 248 17.41 -2.95 5.55
C PRO A 248 18.12 -1.61 5.43
N ARG A 249 17.42 -0.59 4.90
CA ARG A 249 17.96 0.77 4.84
C ARG A 249 17.68 1.54 6.13
N PRO A 250 18.57 2.45 6.54
CA PRO A 250 18.45 3.15 7.81
C PRO A 250 17.43 4.32 7.82
N THR A 251 16.47 4.34 6.89
CA THR A 251 15.44 5.39 6.80
C THR A 251 14.30 5.14 7.79
N ARG A 252 14.02 6.11 8.67
CA ARG A 252 12.86 6.07 9.58
C ARG A 252 11.56 5.92 8.78
N GLY A 253 10.69 5.01 9.23
CA GLY A 253 9.38 4.77 8.63
C GLY A 253 9.38 4.00 7.30
N ALA A 254 10.56 3.67 6.72
CA ALA A 254 10.65 3.01 5.41
C ALA A 254 11.62 1.81 5.34
N GLY A 255 12.17 1.36 6.46
CA GLY A 255 13.22 0.33 6.51
C GLY A 255 12.80 -1.04 5.95
N ILE A 256 11.52 -1.40 6.05
CA ILE A 256 10.96 -2.62 5.44
C ILE A 256 10.86 -2.45 3.92
N HIS A 257 10.41 -1.28 3.43
CA HIS A 257 10.10 -1.05 2.01
C HIS A 257 11.34 -1.01 1.10
N ALA A 258 12.52 -0.72 1.64
CA ALA A 258 13.78 -0.67 0.89
C ALA A 258 14.68 -1.91 1.10
N ALA A 259 14.28 -2.81 2.01
CA ALA A 259 14.91 -4.12 2.20
C ALA A 259 14.36 -5.12 1.18
N LEU A 260 15.04 -6.25 0.97
CA LEU A 260 14.37 -7.45 0.44
C LEU A 260 13.69 -8.16 1.62
N PRO A 261 12.35 -8.10 1.75
CA PRO A 261 11.67 -8.61 2.92
C PRO A 261 11.13 -10.02 2.63
N LEU A 262 11.47 -10.98 3.48
CA LEU A 262 10.87 -12.30 3.50
C LEU A 262 9.80 -12.32 4.60
N SER A 263 8.53 -12.28 4.20
CA SER A 263 7.42 -12.35 5.15
C SER A 263 7.40 -13.69 5.92
N PRO A 264 6.74 -13.76 7.09
CA PRO A 264 6.58 -15.02 7.82
C PRO A 264 6.05 -16.17 6.95
N ASP A 265 5.09 -15.89 6.05
CA ASP A 265 4.57 -16.88 5.10
C ASP A 265 5.63 -17.38 4.11
N SER A 266 6.51 -16.48 3.66
CA SER A 266 7.62 -16.82 2.77
C SER A 266 8.65 -17.70 3.49
N ILE A 267 8.94 -17.38 4.76
CA ILE A 267 9.79 -18.19 5.63
C ILE A 267 9.22 -19.60 5.82
N ALA A 268 7.91 -19.71 6.10
CA ALA A 268 7.25 -21.01 6.24
C ALA A 268 7.35 -21.85 4.95
N ARG A 269 7.14 -21.25 3.76
CA ARG A 269 7.30 -21.94 2.48
C ARG A 269 8.74 -22.41 2.22
N LEU A 270 9.72 -21.58 2.56
CA LEU A 270 11.14 -21.86 2.34
C LEU A 270 11.68 -22.92 3.31
N ALA A 271 11.15 -23.01 4.53
CA ALA A 271 11.55 -24.01 5.51
C ALA A 271 11.10 -25.45 5.14
N VAL A 272 10.03 -25.59 4.34
CA VAL A 272 9.45 -26.89 3.94
C VAL A 272 10.08 -27.48 2.68
N ARG A 273 10.60 -26.65 1.77
CA ARG A 273 11.27 -27.11 0.54
C ARG A 273 12.72 -27.54 0.85
N ARG A 274 12.91 -28.83 1.16
CA ARG A 274 14.22 -29.49 1.15
C ARG A 274 14.62 -29.90 -0.26
#